data_AF-A0A4P6KUA8-F1
#
_entry.id   AF-A0A4P6KUA8-F1
#
_cell.length_a   1.000
_cell.length_b   1.000
_cell.length_c   1.000
_cell.angle_alpha   90.00
_cell.angle_beta   90.00
_cell.angle_gamma   90.00
#
_symmetry.space_group_name_H-M   'P 1'
#
loop_
_entity.id
_entity.type
_entity.pdbx_description
1 polymer ?
#
loop_
_entity_poly.entity_id
_entity_poly.type
_entity_poly.pdbx_seq_one_letter_code
_entity_poly.pdbx_strand_id
1 'polypeptide(L)'
;MNPQADTAAILADLTKLVEALHQVSPNRFHAMVKKAGTAAEWYDAVLALRYAAGSKELRDTDDERVHELCEAIRRHVARIDAYFQMKLVPASPRQQREWEDALTPDLHARHVFRKDGSLEVSLLDSDLQGATLHVRRVWNHVCNFTGSWTEFTIELDKAQAAEWQARRARLQAMQTAIEKR
;
A
#
# COMPACT_ATOMS: atom_id res chain seq x y z
N MET A 1 0.81 -19.91 -11.67
CA MET A 1 -0.31 -18.96 -11.49
C MET A 1 -0.09 -17.82 -12.46
N ASN A 2 -1.04 -17.49 -13.34
CA ASN A 2 -0.88 -16.40 -14.33
C ASN A 2 -1.08 -15.04 -13.62
N PRO A 3 -0.05 -14.21 -13.46
CA PRO A 3 -0.15 -12.96 -12.69
C PRO A 3 -1.22 -12.00 -13.25
N GLN A 4 -1.44 -11.98 -14.56
CA GLN A 4 -2.41 -11.09 -15.21
C GLN A 4 -3.86 -11.46 -14.90
N ALA A 5 -4.18 -12.75 -14.83
CA ALA A 5 -5.52 -13.23 -14.49
C ALA A 5 -5.88 -12.92 -13.02
N ASP A 6 -4.88 -12.92 -12.13
CA ASP A 6 -5.04 -12.57 -10.71
C ASP A 6 -5.27 -11.06 -10.54
N THR A 7 -4.54 -10.21 -11.28
CA THR A 7 -4.73 -8.74 -11.28
C THR A 7 -6.15 -8.33 -11.66
N ALA A 8 -6.69 -8.84 -12.78
CA ALA A 8 -8.03 -8.48 -13.23
C ALA A 8 -9.11 -8.93 -12.25
N ALA A 9 -8.97 -10.12 -11.67
CA ALA A 9 -9.88 -10.63 -10.64
C ALA A 9 -9.85 -9.75 -9.39
N ILE A 10 -8.65 -9.38 -8.90
CA ILE A 10 -8.50 -8.49 -7.73
C ILE A 10 -9.20 -7.15 -7.96
N LEU A 11 -9.04 -6.53 -9.12
CA LEU A 11 -9.67 -5.25 -9.43
C LEU A 11 -11.20 -5.38 -9.51
N ALA A 12 -11.70 -6.39 -10.21
CA ALA A 12 -13.13 -6.63 -10.37
C ALA A 12 -13.82 -6.95 -9.03
N ASP A 13 -13.19 -7.76 -8.18
CA ASP A 13 -13.70 -8.12 -6.86
C ASP A 13 -13.78 -6.91 -5.94
N LEU A 14 -12.78 -6.02 -5.97
CA LEU A 14 -12.85 -4.78 -5.20
C LEU A 14 -14.02 -3.91 -5.68
N THR A 15 -14.19 -3.74 -7.00
CA THR A 15 -15.30 -2.95 -7.55
C THR A 15 -16.65 -3.52 -7.10
N LYS A 16 -16.85 -4.84 -7.15
CA LYS A 16 -18.07 -5.49 -6.68
C LYS A 16 -18.33 -5.24 -5.19
N LEU A 17 -17.30 -5.37 -4.34
CA LEU A 17 -17.42 -5.14 -2.90
C LEU A 17 -17.80 -3.68 -2.59
N VAL A 18 -17.17 -2.73 -3.29
CA VAL A 18 -17.43 -1.30 -3.10
C VAL A 18 -18.82 -0.90 -3.59
N GLU A 19 -19.27 -1.48 -4.71
CA GLU A 19 -20.62 -1.29 -5.23
C GLU A 19 -21.67 -1.86 -4.28
N ALA A 20 -21.49 -3.08 -3.79
CA ALA A 20 -22.38 -3.70 -2.81
C ALA A 20 -22.46 -2.87 -1.51
N LEU A 21 -21.32 -2.38 -1.02
CA LEU A 21 -21.28 -1.48 0.14
C LEU A 21 -22.07 -0.20 -0.12
N HIS A 22 -21.90 0.43 -1.29
CA HIS A 22 -22.61 1.65 -1.65
C HIS A 22 -24.12 1.46 -1.80
N GLN A 23 -24.57 0.30 -2.28
CA GLN A 23 -26.00 -0.02 -2.38
C GLN A 23 -26.68 -0.14 -1.01
N VAL A 24 -25.96 -0.65 0.00
CA VAL A 24 -26.48 -0.78 1.37
C VAL A 24 -26.34 0.53 2.15
N SER A 25 -25.19 1.19 2.01
CA SER A 25 -24.85 2.44 2.70
C SER A 25 -24.15 3.39 1.72
N PRO A 26 -24.89 4.32 1.08
CA PRO A 26 -24.32 5.25 0.12
C PRO A 26 -23.13 6.03 0.69
N ASN A 27 -21.98 5.88 0.04
CA ASN A 27 -20.71 6.42 0.50
C ASN A 27 -19.87 6.99 -0.66
N ARG A 28 -18.90 7.84 -0.32
CA ARG A 28 -18.02 8.51 -1.29
C ARG A 28 -17.02 7.59 -1.98
N PHE A 29 -16.66 6.46 -1.36
CA PHE A 29 -15.58 5.59 -1.83
C PHE A 29 -15.88 4.93 -3.17
N HIS A 30 -17.15 4.64 -3.45
CA HIS A 30 -17.58 4.14 -4.76
C HIS A 30 -17.18 5.08 -5.90
N ALA A 31 -17.43 6.39 -5.75
CA ALA A 31 -17.04 7.37 -6.75
C ALA A 31 -15.50 7.51 -6.84
N MET A 32 -14.80 7.53 -5.70
CA MET A 32 -13.34 7.64 -5.67
C MET A 32 -12.66 6.47 -6.39
N VAL A 33 -13.04 5.24 -6.06
CA VAL A 33 -12.47 4.03 -6.66
C VAL A 33 -12.80 3.92 -8.14
N LYS A 34 -14.00 4.35 -8.59
CA LYS A 34 -14.43 4.25 -10.00
C LYS A 34 -13.84 5.33 -10.89
N LYS A 35 -13.62 6.54 -10.36
CA LYS A 35 -13.17 7.71 -11.14
C LYS A 35 -11.65 7.92 -11.14
N ALA A 36 -10.91 7.24 -10.27
CA ALA A 36 -9.45 7.30 -10.28
C ALA A 36 -8.90 6.93 -11.67
N GLY A 37 -8.12 7.85 -12.26
CA GLY A 37 -7.57 7.71 -13.60
C GLY A 37 -6.12 7.19 -13.61
N THR A 38 -5.45 7.25 -12.46
CA THR A 38 -4.09 6.74 -12.28
C THR A 38 -4.02 5.67 -11.21
N ALA A 39 -2.98 4.82 -11.26
CA ALA A 39 -2.75 3.82 -10.21
C ALA A 39 -2.53 4.45 -8.82
N ALA A 40 -1.92 5.64 -8.75
CA ALA A 40 -1.69 6.36 -7.50
C ALA A 40 -3.01 6.85 -6.89
N GLU A 41 -3.84 7.55 -7.67
CA GLU A 41 -5.16 8.01 -7.24
C GLU A 41 -6.05 6.84 -6.80
N TRP A 42 -5.99 5.74 -7.56
CA TRP A 42 -6.76 4.54 -7.24
C TRP A 42 -6.30 3.94 -5.92
N TYR A 43 -4.99 3.77 -5.72
CA TYR A 43 -4.46 3.18 -4.51
C TYR A 43 -4.73 4.06 -3.28
N ASP A 44 -4.67 5.38 -3.40
CA ASP A 44 -5.08 6.30 -2.33
C ASP A 44 -6.57 6.16 -1.97
N ALA A 45 -7.44 5.98 -2.97
CA ALA A 45 -8.85 5.69 -2.73
C ALA A 45 -9.07 4.34 -2.02
N VAL A 46 -8.30 3.32 -2.38
CA VAL A 46 -8.33 2.00 -1.72
C VAL A 46 -7.87 2.10 -0.27
N LEU A 47 -6.80 2.84 0.01
CA LEU A 47 -6.30 3.06 1.37
C LEU A 47 -7.32 3.81 2.23
N ALA A 48 -7.96 4.85 1.67
CA ALA A 48 -9.03 5.59 2.34
C ALA A 48 -10.23 4.70 2.68
N LEU A 49 -10.64 3.85 1.74
CA LEU A 49 -11.70 2.87 1.96
C LEU A 49 -11.34 1.87 3.07
N ARG A 50 -10.12 1.31 3.04
CA ARG A 50 -9.65 0.37 4.07
C ARG A 50 -9.70 0.98 5.46
N TYR A 51 -9.29 2.25 5.59
CA TYR A 51 -9.38 2.98 6.84
C TYR A 51 -10.83 3.17 7.28
N ALA A 52 -11.69 3.65 6.38
CA ALA A 52 -13.09 3.89 6.67
C ALA A 52 -13.80 2.61 7.13
N ALA A 53 -13.53 1.47 6.48
CA ALA A 53 -14.04 0.15 6.83
C ALA A 53 -13.60 -0.34 8.24
N GLY A 54 -12.52 0.22 8.79
CA GLY A 54 -12.07 -0.04 10.16
C GLY A 54 -12.48 1.03 11.18
N SER A 55 -13.17 2.09 10.75
CA SER A 55 -13.46 3.28 11.54
C SER A 55 -14.96 3.46 11.77
N LYS A 56 -15.32 4.42 12.63
CA LYS A 56 -16.72 4.79 12.87
C LYS A 56 -17.47 5.27 11.62
N GLU A 57 -16.76 5.71 10.57
CA GLU A 57 -17.37 6.18 9.31
C GLU A 57 -18.25 5.10 8.66
N LEU A 58 -17.82 3.83 8.71
CA LEU A 58 -18.56 2.72 8.10
C LEU A 58 -18.86 1.57 9.07
N ARG A 59 -18.09 1.40 10.14
CA ARG A 59 -18.21 0.23 11.01
C ARG A 59 -19.33 0.34 12.05
N ASP A 60 -19.69 1.55 12.45
CA ASP A 60 -20.62 1.80 13.56
C ASP A 60 -22.07 2.03 13.06
N THR A 61 -22.46 1.47 11.92
CA THR A 61 -23.77 1.72 11.28
C THR A 61 -24.91 0.81 11.79
N ASP A 62 -24.69 0.00 12.83
CA ASP A 62 -25.58 -1.05 13.37
C ASP A 62 -26.13 -2.09 12.36
N ASP A 63 -25.87 -1.94 11.05
CA ASP A 63 -26.22 -2.89 9.98
C ASP A 63 -25.11 -3.94 9.79
N GLU A 64 -25.42 -5.18 10.12
CA GLU A 64 -24.52 -6.34 10.03
C GLU A 64 -23.97 -6.55 8.61
N ARG A 65 -24.75 -6.24 7.56
CA ARG A 65 -24.30 -6.37 6.16
C ARG A 65 -23.18 -5.41 5.84
N VAL A 66 -23.24 -4.20 6.39
CA VAL A 66 -22.16 -3.20 6.24
C VAL A 66 -20.91 -3.71 6.94
N HIS A 67 -21.04 -4.30 8.13
CA HIS A 67 -19.91 -4.90 8.84
C HIS A 67 -19.23 -6.03 8.05
N GLU A 68 -20.01 -6.97 7.51
CA GLU A 68 -19.50 -8.08 6.70
C GLU A 68 -18.75 -7.59 5.46
N LEU A 69 -19.32 -6.61 4.75
CA LEU A 69 -18.68 -5.99 3.58
C LEU A 69 -17.40 -5.26 3.96
N CYS A 70 -17.38 -4.55 5.09
CA CYS A 70 -16.18 -3.88 5.59
C CYS A 70 -15.05 -4.87 5.90
N GLU A 71 -15.34 -6.02 6.51
CA GLU A 71 -14.34 -7.05 6.76
C GLU A 71 -13.89 -7.76 5.48
N ALA A 72 -14.79 -8.00 4.51
CA ALA A 72 -14.43 -8.50 3.19
C ALA A 72 -13.47 -7.53 2.46
N ILE A 73 -13.79 -6.23 2.48
CA ILE A 73 -12.96 -5.17 1.91
C ILE A 73 -11.59 -5.14 2.59
N ARG A 74 -11.53 -5.13 3.94
CA ARG A 74 -10.25 -5.13 4.67
C ARG A 74 -9.34 -6.29 4.28
N ARG A 75 -9.87 -7.50 4.17
CA ARG A 75 -9.11 -8.68 3.73
C ARG A 75 -8.67 -8.57 2.28
N HIS A 76 -9.52 -8.04 1.42
CA HIS A 76 -9.19 -7.86 0.01
C HIS A 76 -8.12 -6.78 -0.22
N VAL A 77 -8.20 -5.67 0.52
CA VAL A 77 -7.17 -4.62 0.45
C VAL A 77 -5.82 -5.13 0.95
N ALA A 78 -5.77 -6.02 1.95
CA ALA A 78 -4.49 -6.63 2.35
C ALA A 78 -3.81 -7.42 1.20
N ARG A 79 -4.58 -8.00 0.27
CA ARG A 79 -4.03 -8.63 -0.94
C ARG A 79 -3.52 -7.59 -1.93
N ILE A 80 -4.23 -6.46 -2.06
CA ILE A 80 -3.80 -5.33 -2.90
C ILE A 80 -2.50 -4.74 -2.35
N ASP A 81 -2.40 -4.52 -1.05
CA ASP A 81 -1.21 -3.96 -0.40
C ASP A 81 0.05 -4.78 -0.70
N ALA A 82 -0.05 -6.10 -0.90
CA ALA A 82 1.09 -6.93 -1.30
C ALA A 82 1.69 -6.59 -2.69
N TYR A 83 0.93 -5.90 -3.55
CA TYR A 83 1.41 -5.38 -4.83
C TYR A 83 2.02 -3.98 -4.72
N PHE A 84 1.51 -3.16 -3.80
CA PHE A 84 1.86 -1.74 -3.70
C PHE A 84 2.86 -1.44 -2.58
N GLN A 85 2.99 -2.33 -1.61
CA GLN A 85 3.87 -2.18 -0.45
C GLN A 85 4.90 -3.32 -0.40
N MET A 86 6.08 -2.99 0.13
CA MET A 86 7.12 -3.95 0.42
C MET A 86 7.64 -3.75 1.84
N LYS A 87 7.68 -4.84 2.61
CA LYS A 87 8.38 -4.88 3.88
C LYS A 87 9.85 -5.18 3.63
N LEU A 88 10.72 -4.22 3.93
CA LEU A 88 12.16 -4.35 3.90
C LEU A 88 12.67 -4.63 5.31
N VAL A 89 13.40 -5.73 5.47
CA VAL A 89 14.08 -6.10 6.71
C VAL A 89 15.57 -5.97 6.47
N PRO A 90 16.33 -5.26 7.32
CA PRO A 90 17.77 -5.15 7.15
C PRO A 90 18.42 -6.54 7.20
N ALA A 91 19.33 -6.80 6.28
CA ALA A 91 20.03 -8.07 6.14
C ALA A 91 21.13 -8.26 7.20
N SER A 92 21.54 -7.17 7.84
CA SER A 92 22.51 -7.21 8.94
C SER A 92 22.31 -6.04 9.91
N PRO A 93 22.79 -6.16 11.17
CA PRO A 93 22.81 -5.04 12.11
C PRO A 93 23.58 -3.82 11.59
N ARG A 94 24.59 -4.04 10.73
CA ARG A 94 25.35 -2.96 10.10
C ARG A 94 24.46 -2.17 9.14
N GLN A 95 23.75 -2.87 8.24
CA GLN A 95 22.83 -2.25 7.30
C GLN A 95 21.71 -1.50 8.03
N GLN A 96 21.21 -2.05 9.15
CA GLN A 96 20.22 -1.36 9.97
C GLN A 96 20.73 0.00 10.46
N ARG A 97 21.96 0.07 11.01
CA ARG A 97 22.54 1.35 11.44
C ARG A 97 22.74 2.31 10.29
N GLU A 98 23.21 1.82 9.14
CA GLU A 98 23.36 2.64 7.93
C GLU A 98 22.02 3.24 7.48
N TRP A 99 20.93 2.47 7.55
CA TRP A 99 19.58 2.99 7.27
C TRP A 99 19.14 4.01 8.32
N GLU A 100 19.36 3.75 9.61
CA GLU A 100 19.03 4.67 10.72
C GLU A 100 19.81 6.00 10.60
N ASP A 101 21.09 5.92 10.25
CA ASP A 101 21.96 7.09 10.03
C ASP A 101 21.50 7.92 8.83
N ALA A 102 21.10 7.28 7.72
CA ALA A 102 20.57 7.95 6.53
C ALA A 102 19.28 8.76 6.82
N LEU A 103 18.50 8.33 7.81
CA LEU A 103 17.24 8.95 8.21
C LEU A 103 17.40 9.98 9.34
N THR A 104 18.58 10.04 9.97
CA THR A 104 18.86 10.93 11.11
C THR A 104 18.63 12.43 10.84
N PRO A 105 18.87 12.97 9.63
CA PRO A 105 18.59 14.37 9.31
C PRO A 105 17.10 14.76 9.33
N ASP A 106 16.19 13.81 9.10
CA ASP A 106 14.74 14.03 9.13
C ASP A 106 14.16 13.52 10.46
N LEU A 107 13.75 14.44 11.33
CA LEU A 107 13.16 14.10 12.63
C LEU A 107 11.88 13.27 12.51
N HIS A 108 11.12 13.41 11.41
CA HIS A 108 9.95 12.58 11.13
C HIS A 108 10.35 11.19 10.63
N ALA A 109 11.48 11.08 9.93
CA ALA A 109 12.00 9.82 9.42
C ALA A 109 12.48 8.86 10.53
N ARG A 110 12.82 9.34 11.72
CA ARG A 110 13.25 8.45 12.84
C ARG A 110 12.17 7.45 13.27
N HIS A 111 10.90 7.75 13.05
CA HIS A 111 9.79 6.88 13.42
C HIS A 111 9.39 5.90 12.31
N VAL A 112 10.08 5.89 11.17
CA VAL A 112 9.70 5.07 10.01
C VAL A 112 10.00 3.59 10.20
N PHE A 113 10.97 3.26 11.06
CA PHE A 113 11.21 1.89 11.47
C PHE A 113 10.07 1.37 12.36
N ARG A 114 9.65 0.15 12.06
CA ARG A 114 8.76 -0.60 12.95
C ARG A 114 9.56 -1.15 14.12
N LYS A 115 8.85 -1.69 15.12
CA LYS A 115 9.47 -2.26 16.34
C LYS A 115 10.48 -3.38 16.05
N ASP A 116 10.34 -4.05 14.91
CA ASP A 116 11.24 -5.12 14.45
C ASP A 116 12.38 -4.61 13.54
N GLY A 117 12.57 -3.29 13.42
CA GLY A 117 13.60 -2.67 12.58
C GLY A 117 13.27 -2.70 11.08
N SER A 118 12.08 -3.16 10.69
CA SER A 118 11.67 -3.17 9.29
C SER A 118 11.09 -1.84 8.81
N LEU A 119 11.15 -1.63 7.50
CA LEU A 119 10.51 -0.53 6.78
C LEU A 119 9.37 -1.09 5.93
N GLU A 120 8.21 -0.43 5.91
CA GLU A 120 7.13 -0.74 4.97
C GLU A 120 7.06 0.40 3.95
N VAL A 121 7.56 0.15 2.75
CA VAL A 121 7.77 1.18 1.71
C VAL A 121 6.74 1.07 0.59
N SER A 122 6.40 2.19 -0.04
CA SER A 122 5.59 2.21 -1.25
C SER A 122 6.43 1.81 -2.46
N LEU A 123 5.99 0.81 -3.21
CA LEU A 123 6.58 0.44 -4.50
C LEU A 123 6.17 1.39 -5.63
N LEU A 124 5.08 2.15 -5.47
CA LEU A 124 4.72 3.24 -6.39
C LEU A 124 5.61 4.46 -6.21
N ASP A 125 5.91 4.77 -4.94
CA ASP A 125 6.61 5.99 -4.54
C ASP A 125 8.07 5.68 -4.13
N SER A 126 8.68 4.70 -4.79
CA SER A 126 10.10 4.41 -4.68
C SER A 126 10.73 4.11 -6.03
N ASP A 127 12.03 4.35 -6.13
CA ASP A 127 12.84 4.09 -7.31
C ASP A 127 14.19 3.48 -6.92
N LEU A 128 14.67 2.51 -7.68
CA LEU A 128 15.91 1.79 -7.41
C LEU A 128 16.96 2.12 -8.47
N GLN A 129 18.06 2.73 -8.04
CA GLN A 129 19.20 3.09 -8.90
C GLN A 129 20.43 2.28 -8.48
N GLY A 130 20.70 1.20 -9.22
CA GLY A 130 21.70 0.22 -8.80
C GLY A 130 21.25 -0.51 -7.54
N ALA A 131 21.90 -0.25 -6.41
CA ALA A 131 21.54 -0.77 -5.08
C ALA A 131 20.87 0.30 -4.18
N THR A 132 20.90 1.56 -4.60
CA THR A 132 20.36 2.68 -3.84
C THR A 132 18.86 2.81 -4.09
N LEU A 133 18.06 2.58 -3.05
CA LEU A 133 16.61 2.77 -3.09
C LEU A 133 16.27 4.18 -2.61
N HIS A 134 15.64 4.95 -3.48
CA HIS A 134 15.01 6.22 -3.18
C HIS A 134 13.58 5.97 -2.73
N VAL A 135 13.22 6.39 -1.52
CA VAL A 135 11.90 6.18 -0.92
C VAL A 135 11.24 7.53 -0.68
N ARG A 136 9.97 7.68 -1.09
CA ARG A 136 9.17 8.91 -0.89
C ARG A 136 7.96 8.72 0.03
N ARG A 137 7.54 7.47 0.24
CA ARG A 137 6.36 7.14 1.06
C ARG A 137 6.59 5.84 1.83
N VAL A 138 6.32 5.89 3.13
CA VAL A 138 6.48 4.77 4.07
C VAL A 138 5.32 4.66 5.04
N TRP A 139 4.99 3.44 5.45
CA TRP A 139 4.05 3.18 6.54
C TRP A 139 4.81 2.85 7.82
N ASN A 140 4.45 3.56 8.88
CA ASN A 140 5.00 3.38 10.20
C ASN A 140 3.87 3.29 11.24
N HIS A 141 4.23 3.16 12.51
CA HIS A 141 3.26 2.95 13.59
C HIS A 141 2.52 4.22 14.03
N VAL A 142 2.95 5.40 13.58
CA VAL A 142 2.36 6.71 13.92
C VAL A 142 1.65 7.38 12.76
N CYS A 143 1.88 6.96 11.52
CA CYS A 143 1.23 7.52 10.35
C CYS A 143 -0.21 7.00 10.22
N ASN A 144 -1.07 7.83 9.64
CA ASN A 144 -2.40 7.40 9.21
C ASN A 144 -2.31 6.39 8.04
N PHE A 145 -3.46 5.96 7.55
CA PHE A 145 -3.56 5.00 6.44
C PHE A 145 -2.89 5.47 5.14
N THR A 146 -2.67 6.77 4.95
CA THR A 146 -2.00 7.30 3.76
C THR A 146 -0.48 7.15 3.81
N GLY A 147 0.10 6.66 4.90
CA GLY A 147 1.56 6.64 5.05
C GLY A 147 2.13 8.04 5.29
N SER A 148 3.41 8.08 5.64
CA SER A 148 4.20 9.32 5.78
C SER A 148 4.92 9.60 4.47
N TRP A 149 4.75 10.81 3.94
CA TRP A 149 5.54 11.33 2.83
C TRP A 149 6.86 11.87 3.38
N THR A 150 7.95 11.16 3.14
CA THR A 150 9.32 11.50 3.56
C THR A 150 10.27 11.00 2.49
N GLU A 151 11.29 11.78 2.18
CA GLU A 151 12.24 11.48 1.10
C GLU A 151 13.60 11.10 1.69
N PHE A 152 14.05 9.90 1.38
CA PHE A 152 15.34 9.40 1.83
C PHE A 152 15.88 8.31 0.91
N THR A 153 17.15 7.97 1.10
CA THR A 153 17.84 6.93 0.34
C THR A 153 18.44 5.89 1.27
N ILE A 154 18.30 4.61 0.92
CA ILE A 154 18.91 3.48 1.63
C ILE A 154 19.59 2.53 0.65
N GLU A 155 20.66 1.88 1.09
CA GLU A 155 21.33 0.84 0.31
C GLU A 155 20.69 -0.53 0.55
N LEU A 156 20.28 -1.19 -0.53
CA LEU A 156 19.76 -2.55 -0.50
C LEU A 156 20.88 -3.57 -0.75
N ASP A 157 20.77 -4.73 -0.13
CA ASP A 157 21.58 -5.87 -0.53
C ASP A 157 21.09 -6.46 -1.87
N LYS A 158 21.86 -7.39 -2.43
CA LYS A 158 21.54 -8.00 -3.73
C LYS A 158 20.20 -8.73 -3.75
N ALA A 159 19.82 -9.39 -2.64
CA ALA A 159 18.58 -10.15 -2.57
C ALA A 159 17.37 -9.22 -2.45
N GLN A 160 17.46 -8.19 -1.60
CA GLN A 160 16.47 -7.13 -1.44
C GLN A 160 16.25 -6.37 -2.75
N ALA A 161 17.33 -5.99 -3.45
CA ALA A 161 17.25 -5.31 -4.73
C ALA A 161 16.56 -6.18 -5.79
N ALA A 162 16.90 -7.48 -5.86
CA ALA A 162 16.25 -8.42 -6.77
C ALA A 162 14.76 -8.62 -6.44
N GLU A 163 14.41 -8.71 -5.15
CA GLU A 163 13.03 -8.81 -4.70
C GLU A 163 12.23 -7.54 -5.05
N TRP A 164 12.81 -6.36 -4.82
CA TRP A 164 12.18 -5.09 -5.18
C TRP A 164 11.89 -5.02 -6.68
N GLN A 165 12.87 -5.37 -7.53
CA GLN A 165 12.68 -5.40 -8.99
C GLN A 165 11.58 -6.37 -9.41
N ALA A 166 11.56 -7.58 -8.83
CA ALA A 166 10.52 -8.56 -9.11
C ALA A 166 9.11 -8.08 -8.71
N ARG A 167 8.99 -7.41 -7.56
CA ARG A 167 7.71 -6.82 -7.11
C ARG A 167 7.32 -5.61 -7.94
N ARG A 168 8.27 -4.76 -8.34
CA ARG A 168 8.03 -3.60 -9.21
C ARG A 168 7.47 -4.00 -10.57
N ALA A 169 7.95 -5.10 -11.14
CA ALA A 169 7.42 -5.65 -12.38
C ALA A 169 5.96 -6.12 -12.23
N ARG A 170 5.60 -6.74 -11.10
CA ARG A 170 4.21 -7.12 -10.79
C ARG A 170 3.32 -5.91 -10.58
N LEU A 171 3.81 -4.89 -9.87
CA LEU A 171 3.12 -3.61 -9.72
C LEU A 171 2.84 -2.97 -11.07
N GLN A 172 3.79 -2.98 -12.00
CA GLN A 172 3.61 -2.38 -13.33
C GLN A 172 2.47 -3.02 -14.12
N ALA A 173 2.27 -4.34 -13.99
CA ALA A 173 1.12 -5.02 -14.57
C ALA A 173 -0.21 -4.56 -13.94
N MET A 174 -0.24 -4.38 -12.61
CA MET A 174 -1.38 -3.84 -11.88
C MET A 174 -1.69 -2.39 -12.26
N GLN A 175 -0.68 -1.52 -12.38
CA GLN A 175 -0.82 -0.13 -12.82
C GLN A 175 -1.47 -0.07 -14.21
N THR A 176 -0.94 -0.86 -15.14
CA THR A 176 -1.46 -0.94 -16.51
C THR A 176 -2.92 -1.40 -16.54
N ALA A 177 -3.31 -2.34 -15.67
CA ALA A 177 -4.68 -2.83 -15.60
C ALA A 177 -5.64 -1.79 -14.99
N ILE A 178 -5.21 -1.03 -13.98
CA ILE A 178 -5.99 0.06 -13.37
C ILE A 178 -6.24 1.17 -14.39
N GLU A 179 -5.20 1.58 -15.12
CA GLU A 179 -5.24 2.71 -16.05
C GLU A 179 -6.01 2.41 -17.35
N LYS A 180 -6.32 1.14 -17.62
CA LYS A 180 -7.08 0.69 -18.80
C LYS A 180 -8.56 0.39 -18.52
N ARG A 181 -9.00 0.53 -17.26
CA ARG A 181 -10.37 0.23 -16.83
C ARG A 181 -11.35 1.35 -17.21
#